data_AF-A0A918T0R7-F1
#
_entry.id   AF-A0A918T0R7-F1
#
_cell.length_a   1.000
_cell.length_b   1.000
_cell.length_c   1.000
_cell.angle_alpha   90.00
_cell.angle_beta   90.00
_cell.angle_gamma   90.00
#
_symmetry.space_group_name_H-M   'P 1'
#
loop_
_entity.id
_entity.type
_entity.pdbx_description
1 polymer ?
#
loop_
_entity_poly.entity_id
_entity_poly.type
_entity_poly.pdbx_seq_one_letter_code
_entity_poly.pdbx_strand_id
1 'polypeptide(L)'
;MASPFAAADVHPVSRRTTAPPAALDLLAKARAGLDEAATLDRPHERYATAHLAALRAAAAVLAARARPTPPTRRRQAIRSAWELLPNLAPELTEWSALFAAGARRRALAEAGVAGAATPRQADDLLRDAAHFLRLVERLLALQPVLPRQPPADGAAG
;
A
#
# COMPACT_ATOMS: atom_id res chain seq x y z
N MET A 1 -51.83 -3.62 -33.15
CA MET A 1 -50.91 -2.46 -33.24
C MET A 1 -51.20 -1.58 -32.03
N ALA A 2 -50.31 -1.26 -31.10
CA ALA A 2 -48.85 -1.23 -31.10
C ALA A 2 -48.31 -1.48 -29.67
N SER A 3 -47.14 -2.13 -29.57
CA SER A 3 -46.38 -2.31 -28.34
C SER A 3 -45.66 -1.02 -27.93
N PRO A 4 -45.56 -0.69 -26.62
CA PRO A 4 -44.48 0.13 -26.12
C PRO A 4 -43.37 -0.79 -25.56
N PHE A 5 -42.33 -1.04 -26.37
CA PHE A 5 -41.07 -1.61 -25.90
C PHE A 5 -39.96 -0.61 -26.22
N ALA A 6 -39.63 0.23 -25.25
CA ALA A 6 -38.40 1.03 -25.17
C ALA A 6 -38.36 1.62 -23.75
N ALA A 7 -37.32 1.49 -22.94
CA ALA A 7 -35.97 1.04 -23.18
C ALA A 7 -35.55 0.17 -22.00
N ALA A 8 -34.92 -0.97 -22.29
CA ALA A 8 -34.01 -1.56 -21.34
C ALA A 8 -32.86 -0.55 -21.17
N ASP A 9 -32.91 0.24 -20.10
CA ASP A 9 -31.76 0.98 -19.61
C ASP A 9 -30.77 -0.06 -19.07
N VAL A 10 -30.07 -0.70 -20.00
CA VAL A 10 -28.93 -1.55 -19.70
C VAL A 10 -27.85 -0.59 -19.22
N HIS A 11 -27.86 -0.31 -17.93
CA HIS A 11 -26.75 0.36 -17.29
C HIS A 11 -25.48 -0.44 -17.60
N PRO A 12 -24.41 0.21 -18.09
CA PRO A 12 -23.18 -0.47 -18.45
C PRO A 12 -22.67 -1.22 -17.23
N VAL A 13 -22.36 -2.51 -17.45
CA VAL A 13 -21.77 -3.43 -16.47
C VAL A 13 -20.32 -3.01 -16.20
N SER A 14 -20.13 -1.81 -15.66
CA SER A 14 -18.86 -1.35 -15.13
C SER A 14 -18.85 -1.64 -13.64
N ARG A 15 -18.22 -2.76 -13.26
CA ARG A 15 -17.45 -2.90 -12.01
C ARG A 15 -16.74 -4.25 -11.91
N ARG A 16 -15.69 -4.42 -12.72
CA ARG A 16 -14.47 -5.04 -12.16
C ARG A 16 -13.82 -3.96 -11.32
N THR A 17 -14.19 -3.87 -10.04
CA THR A 17 -13.64 -2.84 -9.15
C THR A 17 -12.24 -3.26 -8.72
N THR A 18 -11.26 -2.98 -9.58
CA THR A 18 -9.84 -3.07 -9.29
C THR A 18 -9.50 -2.11 -8.13
N ALA A 19 -8.46 -2.41 -7.35
CA ALA A 19 -7.96 -1.53 -6.30
C ALA A 19 -7.84 -0.06 -6.78
N PRO A 20 -8.01 0.95 -5.89
CA PRO A 20 -7.97 2.34 -6.29
C PRO A 20 -6.67 2.65 -7.04
N PRO A 21 -6.70 3.51 -8.08
CA PRO A 21 -5.54 3.76 -8.93
C PRO A 21 -4.32 4.22 -8.12
N ALA A 22 -4.53 5.01 -7.06
CA ALA A 22 -3.48 5.42 -6.14
C ALA A 22 -2.79 4.25 -5.42
N ALA A 23 -3.52 3.19 -5.06
CA ALA A 23 -2.93 1.99 -4.46
C ALA A 23 -2.15 1.19 -5.51
N LEU A 24 -2.67 1.05 -6.72
CA LEU A 24 -1.97 0.38 -7.83
C LEU A 24 -0.67 1.10 -8.19
N ASP A 25 -0.68 2.44 -8.26
CA ASP A 25 0.51 3.25 -8.52
C ASP A 25 1.58 3.05 -7.42
N LEU A 26 1.15 2.95 -6.17
CA LEU A 26 2.04 2.69 -5.04
C LEU A 26 2.65 1.29 -5.09
N LEU A 27 1.88 0.27 -5.51
CA LEU A 27 2.39 -1.09 -5.73
C LEU A 27 3.39 -1.13 -6.89
N ALA A 28 3.10 -0.47 -8.00
CA ALA A 28 4.01 -0.39 -9.14
C ALA A 28 5.35 0.28 -8.73
N LYS A 29 5.28 1.38 -7.97
CA LYS A 29 6.47 2.04 -7.42
C LYS A 29 7.21 1.20 -6.37
N ALA A 30 6.49 0.39 -5.59
CA ALA A 30 7.11 -0.54 -4.65
C ALA A 30 7.87 -1.65 -5.40
N ARG A 31 7.27 -2.22 -6.45
CA ARG A 31 7.89 -3.23 -7.30
C ARG A 31 9.17 -2.70 -7.95
N ALA A 32 9.07 -1.57 -8.65
CA ALA A 32 10.21 -0.92 -9.30
C ALA A 32 11.33 -0.61 -8.29
N GLY A 33 10.98 -0.15 -7.08
CA GLY A 33 11.96 0.10 -6.02
C GLY A 33 12.66 -1.17 -5.51
N LEU A 34 12.00 -2.33 -5.49
CA LEU A 34 12.67 -3.59 -5.13
C LEU A 34 13.61 -4.07 -6.24
N ASP A 35 13.19 -3.92 -7.49
CA ASP A 35 14.03 -4.27 -8.65
C ASP A 35 15.28 -3.38 -8.67
N GLU A 36 15.11 -2.07 -8.42
CA GLU A 36 16.22 -1.14 -8.25
C GLU A 36 17.13 -1.55 -7.08
N ALA A 37 16.56 -1.81 -5.90
CA ALA A 37 17.33 -2.22 -4.72
C ALA A 37 18.18 -3.48 -4.98
N ALA A 38 17.65 -4.44 -5.74
CA ALA A 38 18.38 -5.66 -6.11
C ALA A 38 19.63 -5.39 -6.96
N THR A 39 19.69 -4.26 -7.68
CA THR A 39 20.83 -3.88 -8.53
C THR A 39 21.88 -3.01 -7.82
N LEU A 40 21.58 -2.49 -6.62
CA LEU A 40 22.48 -1.58 -5.90
C LEU A 40 23.63 -2.34 -5.24
N ASP A 41 24.88 -1.96 -5.52
CA ASP A 41 26.08 -2.56 -4.92
C ASP A 41 26.31 -2.12 -3.47
N ARG A 42 25.89 -0.90 -3.11
CA ARG A 42 26.12 -0.35 -1.77
C ARG A 42 25.07 -0.88 -0.79
N PRO A 43 25.46 -1.56 0.32
CA PRO A 43 24.51 -2.17 1.25
C PRO A 43 23.55 -1.18 1.90
N HIS A 44 24.01 0.04 2.21
CA HIS A 44 23.18 1.06 2.84
C HIS A 44 22.14 1.63 1.86
N GLU A 45 22.52 1.88 0.60
CA GLU A 45 21.57 2.30 -0.45
C GLU A 45 20.54 1.19 -0.71
N ARG A 46 21.00 -0.07 -0.86
CA ARG A 46 20.12 -1.25 -0.99
C ARG A 46 19.11 -1.33 0.17
N TYR A 47 19.58 -1.17 1.41
CA TYR A 47 18.72 -1.21 2.60
C TYR A 47 17.68 -0.06 2.59
N ALA A 48 18.10 1.17 2.30
CA ALA A 48 17.21 2.33 2.24
C ALA A 48 16.13 2.16 1.16
N THR A 49 16.53 1.76 -0.05
CA THR A 49 15.62 1.56 -1.19
C THR A 49 14.64 0.42 -0.94
N ALA A 50 15.09 -0.71 -0.39
CA ALA A 50 14.21 -1.82 0.00
C ALA A 50 13.17 -1.40 1.06
N HIS A 51 13.59 -0.62 2.06
CA HIS A 51 12.66 -0.13 3.09
C HIS A 51 11.65 0.88 2.52
N LEU A 52 12.07 1.72 1.57
CA LEU A 52 11.18 2.67 0.90
C LEU A 52 10.15 1.95 0.03
N ALA A 53 10.53 0.87 -0.64
CA ALA A 53 9.59 -0.01 -1.34
C ALA A 53 8.56 -0.62 -0.37
N ALA A 54 8.99 -1.11 0.80
CA ALA A 54 8.08 -1.63 1.82
C ALA A 54 7.10 -0.55 2.34
N LEU A 55 7.56 0.68 2.57
CA LEU A 55 6.68 1.81 2.94
C LEU A 55 5.62 2.10 1.88
N ARG A 56 5.98 2.04 0.59
CA ARG A 56 5.03 2.26 -0.51
C ARG A 56 3.98 1.16 -0.56
N ALA A 57 4.36 -0.10 -0.33
CA ALA A 57 3.43 -1.21 -0.23
C ALA A 57 2.47 -1.04 0.97
N ALA A 58 2.97 -0.63 2.14
CA ALA A 58 2.13 -0.32 3.29
C ALA A 58 1.16 0.84 3.00
N ALA A 59 1.65 1.91 2.34
CA ALA A 59 0.82 3.03 1.91
C ALA A 59 -0.26 2.60 0.90
N ALA A 60 -0.01 1.61 0.05
CA ALA A 60 -1.02 1.06 -0.85
C ALA A 60 -2.16 0.40 -0.07
N VAL A 61 -1.85 -0.38 0.98
CA VAL A 61 -2.86 -0.96 1.88
C VAL A 61 -3.65 0.13 2.58
N LEU A 62 -2.95 1.15 3.11
CA LEU A 62 -3.61 2.29 3.75
C LEU A 62 -4.53 3.01 2.75
N ALA A 63 -4.10 3.25 1.52
CA ALA A 63 -4.91 3.90 0.49
C ALA A 63 -6.13 3.07 0.07
N ALA A 64 -6.00 1.73 0.04
CA ALA A 64 -7.09 0.82 -0.31
C ALA A 64 -8.11 0.65 0.82
N ARG A 65 -7.67 0.61 2.09
CA ARG A 65 -8.53 0.41 3.27
C ARG A 65 -8.97 1.72 3.95
N ALA A 66 -8.32 2.84 3.62
CA ALA A 66 -8.70 4.17 4.06
C ALA A 66 -10.13 4.51 3.63
N ARG A 67 -11.01 4.84 4.59
CA ARG A 67 -12.27 5.51 4.26
C ARG A 67 -11.95 6.83 3.52
N PRO A 68 -12.58 7.16 2.38
CA PRO A 68 -12.39 8.47 1.77
C PRO A 68 -12.93 9.54 2.74
N THR A 69 -12.01 10.26 3.37
CA THR A 69 -12.29 11.50 4.09
C THR A 69 -11.55 12.59 3.30
N PRO A 70 -12.11 13.80 3.13
CA PRO A 70 -11.48 14.89 2.36
C PRO A 70 -10.00 15.10 2.72
N PRO A 71 -9.20 15.74 1.85
CA PRO A 71 -7.72 15.66 1.80
C PRO A 71 -6.99 16.36 2.97
N THR A 72 -7.49 16.25 4.20
CA THR A 72 -6.87 16.74 5.44
C THR A 72 -5.81 15.77 5.98
N ARG A 73 -5.74 14.53 5.44
CA ARG A 73 -4.89 13.44 5.93
C ARG A 73 -3.38 13.58 5.71
N ARG A 74 -2.90 14.67 5.10
CA ARG A 74 -1.46 14.98 5.12
C ARG A 74 -0.92 15.09 6.56
N ARG A 75 -1.77 15.42 7.55
CA ARG A 75 -1.41 15.48 8.98
C ARG A 75 -1.34 14.12 9.70
N GLN A 76 -1.94 13.04 9.18
CA GLN A 76 -1.82 11.70 9.76
C GLN A 76 -0.46 11.03 9.47
N ALA A 77 0.33 11.60 8.56
CA ALA A 77 1.72 11.20 8.28
C ALA A 77 2.68 11.45 9.46
N ILE A 78 2.23 12.12 10.54
CA ILE A 78 2.99 12.22 11.80
C ILE A 78 2.98 10.89 12.56
N ARG A 79 1.96 10.04 12.36
CA ARG A 79 2.08 8.61 12.71
C ARG A 79 2.77 7.90 11.57
N SER A 80 3.80 7.12 11.91
CA SER A 80 4.52 6.31 10.92
C SER A 80 3.53 5.39 10.22
N ALA A 81 3.71 5.12 8.92
CA ALA A 81 2.84 4.19 8.19
C ALA A 81 2.75 2.83 8.92
N TRP A 82 3.81 2.45 9.64
CA TRP A 82 3.90 1.26 10.49
C TRP A 82 3.05 1.32 11.78
N GLU A 83 2.67 2.50 12.25
CA GLU A 83 1.74 2.64 13.38
C GLU A 83 0.28 2.58 12.93
N LEU A 84 0.01 2.94 11.67
CA LEU A 84 -1.34 2.91 11.10
C LEU A 84 -1.71 1.55 10.52
N LEU A 85 -0.72 0.80 10.01
CA LEU A 85 -0.94 -0.49 9.35
C LEU A 85 -1.71 -1.49 10.23
N PRO A 86 -1.38 -1.74 11.52
CA PRO A 86 -2.10 -2.69 12.36
C PRO A 86 -3.57 -2.36 12.56
N ASN A 87 -3.94 -1.07 12.51
CA ASN A 87 -5.33 -0.62 12.70
C ASN A 87 -6.21 -0.92 11.48
N LEU A 88 -5.64 -0.90 10.28
CA LEU A 88 -6.39 -1.13 9.03
C LEU A 88 -6.18 -2.55 8.49
N ALA A 89 -5.03 -3.16 8.77
CA ALA A 89 -4.63 -4.49 8.35
C ALA A 89 -3.94 -5.22 9.51
N PRO A 90 -4.74 -5.73 10.48
CA PRO A 90 -4.19 -6.49 11.60
C PRO A 90 -3.39 -7.73 11.15
N GLU A 91 -3.68 -8.26 9.96
CA GLU A 91 -2.95 -9.37 9.34
C GLU A 91 -1.47 -9.02 9.02
N LEU A 92 -1.14 -7.73 8.97
CA LEU A 92 0.20 -7.23 8.68
C LEU A 92 0.90 -6.66 9.93
N THR A 93 0.37 -6.91 11.13
CA THR A 93 0.91 -6.36 12.38
C THR A 93 2.36 -6.78 12.63
N GLU A 94 2.66 -8.07 12.40
CA GLU A 94 4.01 -8.61 12.59
C GLU A 94 5.02 -7.96 11.64
N TRP A 95 4.63 -7.80 10.36
CA TRP A 95 5.42 -7.07 9.37
C TRP A 95 5.64 -5.62 9.78
N SER A 96 4.60 -4.98 10.31
CA SER A 96 4.67 -3.61 10.80
C SER A 96 5.71 -3.44 11.92
N ALA A 97 5.72 -4.35 12.88
CA ALA A 97 6.68 -4.35 13.97
C ALA A 97 8.12 -4.60 13.47
N LEU A 98 8.29 -5.55 12.55
CA LEU A 98 9.59 -5.86 11.94
C LEU A 98 10.18 -4.64 11.22
N PHE A 99 9.40 -3.97 10.37
CA PHE A 99 9.88 -2.79 9.65
C PHE A 99 10.05 -1.57 10.58
N ALA A 100 9.18 -1.37 11.57
CA ALA A 100 9.35 -0.29 12.53
C ALA A 100 10.67 -0.41 13.31
N ALA A 101 11.04 -1.62 13.74
CA ALA A 101 12.33 -1.88 14.40
C ALA A 101 13.54 -1.55 13.49
N GLY A 102 13.38 -1.70 12.17
CA GLY A 102 14.40 -1.38 11.16
C GLY A 102 14.49 0.10 10.76
N ALA A 103 13.56 0.96 11.20
CA ALA A 103 13.44 2.35 10.72
C ALA A 103 14.60 3.25 11.15
N ARG A 104 15.13 3.08 12.37
CA ARG A 104 16.32 3.84 12.83
C ARG A 104 17.55 3.53 11.98
N ARG A 105 17.72 2.26 11.58
CA ARG A 105 18.80 1.83 10.69
C ARG A 105 18.67 2.43 9.30
N ARG A 106 17.43 2.51 8.79
CA ARG A 106 17.12 3.17 7.52
C ARG A 106 17.53 4.64 7.57
N ALA A 107 17.19 5.37 8.62
CA ALA A 107 17.56 6.79 8.73
C ALA A 107 19.09 7.01 8.67
N LEU A 108 19.87 6.13 9.29
CA LEU A 108 21.34 6.16 9.20
C LEU A 108 21.83 5.79 7.79
N ALA A 109 21.19 4.83 7.14
CA ALA A 109 21.54 4.40 5.78
C ALA A 109 21.21 5.48 4.73
N GLU A 110 20.07 6.17 4.87
CA GLU A 110 19.69 7.33 4.04
C GLU A 110 20.63 8.52 4.24
N ALA A 111 21.16 8.69 5.45
CA ALA A 111 22.19 9.69 5.73
C ALA A 111 23.58 9.32 5.16
N GLY A 112 23.71 8.18 4.48
CA GLY A 112 24.97 7.75 3.86
C GLY A 112 26.03 7.30 4.86
N VAL A 113 25.64 6.97 6.10
CA VAL A 113 26.59 6.54 7.13
C VAL A 113 27.21 5.19 6.75
N ALA A 114 28.53 5.16 6.59
CA ALA A 114 29.28 3.94 6.32
C ALA A 114 29.05 2.93 7.46
N GLY A 115 28.62 1.72 7.11
CA GLY A 115 28.30 0.66 8.09
C GLY A 115 26.90 0.74 8.70
N ALA A 116 26.02 1.65 8.24
CA ALA A 116 24.63 1.70 8.71
C ALA A 116 23.87 0.38 8.49
N ALA A 117 24.19 -0.35 7.43
CA ALA A 117 23.68 -1.70 7.17
C ALA A 117 24.79 -2.59 6.65
N THR A 118 24.83 -3.85 7.12
CA THR A 118 25.70 -4.87 6.54
C THR A 118 25.08 -5.42 5.25
N PRO A 119 25.87 -6.02 4.34
CA PRO A 119 25.34 -6.70 3.15
C PRO A 119 24.23 -7.70 3.49
N ARG A 120 24.45 -8.52 4.53
CA ARG A 120 23.46 -9.50 4.99
C ARG A 120 22.15 -8.84 5.46
N GLN A 121 22.24 -7.75 6.23
CA GLN A 121 21.04 -7.01 6.65
C GLN A 121 20.28 -6.40 5.48
N ALA A 122 20.99 -5.94 4.45
CA ALA A 122 20.38 -5.41 3.23
C ALA A 122 19.69 -6.51 2.43
N ASP A 123 20.30 -7.69 2.31
CA ASP A 123 19.73 -8.85 1.62
C ASP A 123 18.53 -9.43 2.36
N ASP A 124 18.61 -9.55 3.68
CA ASP A 124 17.50 -9.99 4.53
C ASP A 124 16.32 -9.02 4.40
N LEU A 125 16.57 -7.70 4.49
CA LEU A 125 15.53 -6.69 4.30
C LEU A 125 14.93 -6.74 2.88
N LEU A 126 15.74 -6.95 1.85
CA LEU A 126 15.25 -7.06 0.48
C LEU A 126 14.31 -8.27 0.31
N ARG A 127 14.68 -9.42 0.88
CA ARG A 127 13.84 -10.63 0.89
C ARG A 127 12.53 -10.40 1.65
N ASP A 128 12.60 -9.79 2.82
CA ASP A 128 11.45 -9.47 3.66
C ASP A 128 10.51 -8.48 2.95
N ALA A 129 11.05 -7.41 2.35
CA ALA A 129 10.27 -6.42 1.61
C ALA A 129 9.61 -7.04 0.37
N ALA A 130 10.30 -7.92 -0.35
CA ALA A 130 9.71 -8.67 -1.47
C ALA A 130 8.61 -9.64 -1.02
N HIS A 131 8.77 -10.29 0.13
CA HIS A 131 7.74 -11.16 0.68
C HIS A 131 6.51 -10.36 1.11
N PHE A 132 6.72 -9.27 1.83
CA PHE A 132 5.69 -8.33 2.24
C PHE A 132 4.90 -7.78 1.04
N LEU A 133 5.58 -7.36 -0.04
CA LEU A 133 4.91 -6.88 -1.25
C LEU A 133 3.97 -7.94 -1.85
N ARG A 134 4.42 -9.20 -1.95
CA ARG A 134 3.56 -10.30 -2.45
C ARG A 134 2.34 -10.54 -1.56
N LEU A 135 2.51 -10.44 -0.24
CA LEU A 135 1.39 -10.55 0.70
C LEU A 135 0.38 -9.42 0.52
N VAL A 136 0.86 -8.18 0.37
CA VAL A 136 0.03 -7.01 0.11
C VAL A 136 -0.73 -7.15 -1.22
N GLU A 137 -0.05 -7.54 -2.30
CA GLU A 137 -0.68 -7.75 -3.61
C GLU A 137 -1.79 -8.81 -3.52
N ARG A 138 -1.53 -9.93 -2.83
CA ARG A 138 -2.54 -10.96 -2.61
C ARG A 138 -3.70 -10.46 -1.76
N LEU A 139 -3.42 -9.73 -0.69
CA LEU A 139 -4.44 -9.15 0.20
C LEU A 139 -5.35 -8.17 -0.56
N LEU A 140 -4.80 -7.34 -1.43
CA LEU A 140 -5.56 -6.41 -2.25
C LEU A 140 -6.28 -7.08 -3.43
N ALA A 141 -5.74 -8.18 -3.97
CA ALA A 141 -6.43 -8.98 -4.98
C ALA A 141 -7.63 -9.76 -4.40
N LEU A 142 -7.54 -10.20 -3.14
CA LEU A 142 -8.61 -10.90 -2.42
C LEU A 142 -9.69 -9.96 -1.86
N GLN A 143 -9.39 -8.67 -1.73
CA GLN A 143 -10.32 -7.64 -1.28
C GLN A 143 -10.79 -6.85 -2.51
N PRO A 144 -11.85 -7.29 -3.24
CA PRO A 144 -12.49 -6.41 -4.21
C PRO A 144 -12.91 -5.15 -3.46
N VAL A 145 -12.38 -3.99 -3.88
CA VAL A 145 -12.67 -2.72 -3.21
C VAL A 145 -14.16 -2.48 -3.37
N LEU A 146 -14.89 -2.67 -2.27
CA LEU A 146 -16.34 -2.55 -2.24
C LEU A 146 -16.71 -1.10 -2.56
N PRO A 147 -17.48 -0.83 -3.62
CA PRO A 147 -18.05 0.49 -3.80
C PRO A 147 -19.00 0.75 -2.64
N ARG A 148 -18.70 1.79 -1.85
CA ARG A 148 -19.49 2.20 -0.69
C ARG A 148 -20.85 2.71 -1.16
N GLN A 149 -21.94 2.12 -0.66
CA GLN A 149 -23.27 2.68 -0.86
C GLN A 149 -23.35 4.06 -0.16
N PRO A 150 -23.94 5.09 -0.81
CA PRO A 150 -24.17 6.37 -0.17
C PRO A 150 -25.05 6.18 1.07
N PRO A 151 -24.93 7.03 2.10
CA PRO A 151 -25.90 7.04 3.19
C PRO A 151 -27.28 7.23 2.55
N ALA A 152 -28.20 6.31 2.85
CA ALA A 152 -29.60 6.55 2.59
C ALA A 152 -30.00 7.74 3.48
N ASP A 153 -29.98 8.94 2.91
CA ASP A 153 -30.70 10.06 3.50
C ASP A 153 -32.17 9.62 3.51
N GLY A 154 -32.62 9.22 4.70
CA GLY A 154 -33.99 8.90 4.98
C GLY A 154 -34.82 10.15 4.74
N ALA A 155 -35.44 10.20 3.57
CA ALA A 155 -36.63 11.00 3.36
C ALA A 155 -37.71 10.51 4.35
N ALA A 156 -37.97 11.34 5.35
CA ALA A 156 -39.25 11.45 6.03
C ALA A 156 -39.48 12.98 6.09
N GLY A 157 -40.47 13.53 5.40
CA GLY A 157 -41.87 13.09 5.37
C GLY A 157 -42.60 13.99 6.34
#